data_AF-A0A519UTX8-F1
#
_entry.id   AF-A0A519UTX8-F1
#
_cell.length_a   1.000
_cell.length_b   1.000
_cell.length_c   1.000
_cell.angle_alpha   90.00
_cell.angle_beta   90.00
_cell.angle_gamma   90.00
#
_symmetry.space_group_name_H-M   'P 1'
#
loop_
_entity.id
_entity.type
_entity.pdbx_description
1 polymer ?
#
loop_
_entity_poly.entity_id
_entity_poly.type
_entity_poly.pdbx_seq_one_letter_code
_entity_poly.pdbx_strand_id
1 'polypeptide(L)'
;MPTKTYYLDDARTEAVTASWNWFFRNFRLDYQGRELGRLTPAELKAGREFALPDGRRLLVRLQQKFGAQGLDFQLDGRPLGGTVNDPLTQLNSGFAATMLIAGLNAALSAVAMLGQVDFLLALGLGWATLAEGALYAGLGWLGKYRQLAWAFWVALGLLVLDGALLLGSGLGPGGLVVRLLLGIAIYRAAVAARQKRIVRKLLLVWVLLLGACLLMQVLPFSGSTRLGYWFFVVVALTSPVVLLLLFWTVVLGLREAFYRLRVLRRAVKWQRKEPRDRWTGEEWDA
;
A
#
# COMPACT_ATOMS: atom_id res chain seq x y z
N MET A 1 21.49 -1.72 -20.56
CA MET A 1 20.47 -0.66 -20.68
C MET A 1 19.19 -1.17 -20.02
N PRO A 2 18.72 -0.56 -18.91
CA PRO A 2 17.43 -0.91 -18.31
C PRO A 2 16.29 -0.84 -19.35
N THR A 3 15.46 -1.88 -19.36
CA THR A 3 14.29 -1.98 -20.24
C THR A 3 13.10 -2.44 -19.41
N LYS A 4 11.93 -1.87 -19.66
CA LYS A 4 10.68 -2.28 -19.02
C LYS A 4 9.53 -2.27 -20.01
N THR A 5 8.81 -3.39 -20.06
CA THR A 5 7.63 -3.57 -20.91
C THR A 5 6.37 -3.33 -20.08
N TYR A 6 5.45 -2.56 -20.65
CA TYR A 6 4.12 -2.28 -20.12
C TYR A 6 3.10 -2.81 -21.12
N TYR A 7 2.07 -3.49 -20.62
CA TYR A 7 0.99 -3.99 -21.45
C TYR A 7 -0.17 -2.98 -21.43
N LEU A 8 -0.69 -2.63 -22.60
CA LEU A 8 -1.79 -1.70 -22.78
C LEU A 8 -3.15 -2.33 -22.49
N ASP A 9 -3.21 -3.65 -22.53
CA ASP A 9 -4.40 -4.46 -22.36
C ASP A 9 -4.23 -5.50 -21.23
N ASP A 10 -5.36 -5.93 -20.67
CA ASP A 10 -5.37 -6.97 -19.63
C ASP A 10 -4.94 -8.34 -20.18
N ALA A 11 -5.14 -8.57 -21.48
CA ALA A 11 -4.74 -9.80 -22.18
C ALA A 11 -3.22 -9.86 -22.46
N ARG A 12 -2.47 -8.78 -22.20
CA ARG A 12 -1.02 -8.69 -22.40
C ARG A 12 -0.57 -8.95 -23.84
N THR A 13 -1.38 -8.56 -24.81
CA THR A 13 -1.06 -8.71 -26.24
C THR A 13 -0.40 -7.44 -26.80
N GLU A 14 -0.70 -6.28 -26.23
CA GLU A 14 -0.22 -4.99 -26.73
C GLU A 14 0.86 -4.43 -25.82
N ALA A 15 2.12 -4.56 -26.24
CA ALA A 15 3.28 -4.15 -25.45
C ALA A 15 3.88 -2.81 -25.89
N VAL A 16 4.11 -1.94 -24.90
CA VAL A 16 4.98 -0.76 -25.01
C VAL A 16 6.24 -1.00 -24.21
N THR A 17 7.40 -0.89 -24.86
CA THR A 17 8.70 -1.09 -24.25
C THR A 17 9.40 0.24 -24.09
N ALA A 18 9.77 0.57 -22.86
CA ALA A 18 10.59 1.71 -22.55
C ALA A 18 12.02 1.25 -22.25
N SER A 19 13.01 1.88 -22.86
CA SER A 19 14.43 1.62 -22.60
C SER A 19 15.15 2.93 -22.31
N TRP A 20 16.09 2.91 -21.38
CA TRP A 20 16.84 4.11 -20.99
C TRP A 20 18.20 3.78 -20.37
N ASN A 21 19.09 4.76 -20.34
CA ASN A 21 20.35 4.73 -19.59
C ASN A 21 20.20 5.41 -18.22
N TRP A 22 21.25 5.38 -17.40
CA TRP A 22 21.26 6.02 -16.08
C TRP A 22 20.67 7.45 -16.11
N PHE A 23 19.81 7.78 -15.13
CA PHE A 23 19.06 9.05 -15.04
C PHE A 23 18.13 9.32 -16.24
N PHE A 24 17.57 8.25 -16.82
CA PHE A 24 16.64 8.32 -17.95
C PHE A 24 17.23 9.00 -19.21
N ARG A 25 18.56 8.95 -19.37
CA ARG A 25 19.22 9.43 -20.59
C ARG A 25 18.93 8.49 -21.76
N ASN A 26 18.88 9.04 -22.98
CA ASN A 26 18.57 8.29 -24.20
C ASN A 26 17.28 7.44 -24.04
N PHE A 27 16.24 8.04 -23.45
CA PHE A 27 14.97 7.34 -23.28
C PHE A 27 14.35 7.09 -24.65
N ARG A 28 14.00 5.84 -24.90
CA ARG A 28 13.37 5.37 -26.13
C ARG A 28 12.11 4.61 -25.79
N LEU A 29 11.07 4.87 -26.57
CA LEU A 29 9.77 4.24 -26.46
C LEU A 29 9.45 3.48 -27.74
N ASP A 30 9.18 2.19 -27.62
CA ASP A 30 8.81 1.33 -28.73
C ASP A 30 7.41 0.74 -28.48
N TYR A 31 6.54 0.75 -29.49
CA TYR A 31 5.23 0.10 -29.49
C TYR A 31 5.27 -1.08 -30.45
N GLN A 32 5.07 -2.30 -29.93
CA GLN A 32 5.14 -3.53 -30.71
C GLN A 32 6.43 -3.62 -31.56
N GLY A 33 7.56 -3.19 -31.00
CA GLY A 33 8.86 -3.19 -31.68
C GLY A 33 9.10 -2.03 -32.66
N ARG A 34 8.12 -1.15 -32.89
CA ARG A 34 8.27 0.07 -33.69
C ARG A 34 8.56 1.27 -32.79
N GLU A 35 9.55 2.07 -33.14
CA GLU A 35 9.91 3.26 -32.37
C GLU A 35 8.79 4.31 -32.43
N LEU A 36 8.18 4.62 -31.28
CA LEU A 36 7.22 5.72 -31.14
C LEU A 36 7.94 7.07 -31.01
N GLY A 37 9.11 7.06 -30.36
CA GLY A 37 9.95 8.25 -30.24
C GLY A 37 10.99 8.18 -29.13
N ARG A 38 11.77 9.24 -29.03
CA ARG A 38 12.79 9.45 -28.00
C ARG A 38 12.46 10.67 -27.18
N LEU A 39 12.80 10.63 -25.90
CA LEU A 39 12.57 11.72 -24.97
C LEU A 39 13.87 12.07 -24.25
N THR A 40 14.10 13.36 -24.07
CA THR A 40 15.06 13.87 -23.12
C THR A 40 14.51 13.76 -21.68
N PRO A 41 15.36 13.73 -20.64
CA PRO A 41 14.90 13.77 -19.26
C PRO A 41 14.00 14.98 -18.93
N ALA A 42 14.19 16.11 -19.61
CA ALA A 42 13.36 17.30 -19.44
C ALA A 42 11.94 17.09 -20.01
N GLU A 43 11.83 16.56 -21.23
CA GLU A 43 10.53 16.19 -21.83
C GLU A 43 9.81 15.11 -21.03
N LEU A 44 10.55 14.13 -20.51
CA LEU A 44 9.99 13.13 -19.60
C LEU A 44 9.39 13.76 -18.35
N LYS A 45 10.09 14.71 -17.70
CA LYS A 45 9.55 15.41 -16.54
C LYS A 45 8.31 16.26 -16.87
N ALA A 46 8.30 16.91 -18.03
CA ALA A 46 7.14 17.67 -18.51
C ALA A 46 5.95 16.74 -18.85
N GLY A 47 6.25 15.54 -19.34
CA GLY A 47 5.28 14.61 -19.89
C GLY A 47 5.05 14.86 -21.38
N ARG A 48 4.99 13.79 -22.17
CA ARG A 48 4.70 13.85 -23.61
C ARG A 48 3.65 12.82 -23.99
N GLU A 49 2.67 13.24 -24.79
CA GLU A 49 1.66 12.36 -25.37
C GLU A 49 2.12 11.83 -26.72
N PHE A 50 1.86 10.55 -26.95
CA PHE A 50 2.04 9.88 -28.23
C PHE A 50 0.69 9.35 -28.71
N ALA A 51 0.34 9.63 -29.96
CA ALA A 51 -0.80 9.01 -30.62
C ALA A 51 -0.39 7.59 -31.05
N LEU A 52 -1.17 6.60 -30.61
CA LEU A 52 -1.00 5.21 -31.05
C LEU A 52 -1.71 4.99 -32.41
N PRO A 53 -1.34 3.95 -33.18
CA PRO A 53 -1.94 3.67 -34.49
C PRO A 53 -3.47 3.46 -34.49
N ASP A 54 -4.02 3.10 -33.34
CA ASP A 54 -5.46 2.89 -33.11
C ASP A 54 -6.20 4.16 -32.65
N GLY A 55 -5.51 5.29 -32.53
CA GLY A 55 -6.07 6.57 -32.09
C GLY A 55 -6.06 6.81 -30.58
N ARG A 56 -5.67 5.83 -29.76
CA ARG A 56 -5.50 6.03 -28.31
C ARG A 56 -4.32 6.95 -28.03
N ARG A 57 -4.34 7.62 -26.87
CA ARG A 57 -3.28 8.55 -26.45
C ARG A 57 -2.48 7.97 -25.29
N LEU A 58 -1.19 7.81 -25.49
CA LEU A 58 -0.25 7.36 -24.48
C LEU A 58 0.54 8.56 -23.91
N LEU A 59 0.21 8.97 -22.70
CA LEU A 59 0.99 9.95 -21.95
C LEU A 59 2.14 9.25 -21.23
N VAL A 60 3.37 9.71 -21.48
CA VAL A 60 4.57 9.24 -20.81
C VAL A 60 5.17 10.37 -20.00
N ARG A 61 5.27 10.20 -18.69
CA ARG A 61 5.93 11.18 -17.82
C ARG A 61 6.80 10.53 -16.76
N LEU A 62 7.91 11.17 -16.41
CA LEU A 62 8.76 10.81 -15.30
C LEU A 62 8.24 11.51 -14.05
N GLN A 63 7.76 10.74 -13.09
CA GLN A 63 7.36 11.26 -11.79
C GLN A 63 8.46 11.06 -10.77
N GLN A 64 8.78 12.14 -10.06
CA GLN A 64 9.58 12.10 -8.85
C GLN A 64 8.64 12.27 -7.66
N LYS A 65 8.45 11.20 -6.88
CA LYS A 65 7.64 11.23 -5.67
C LYS A 65 8.43 10.61 -4.53
N PHE A 66 8.62 11.37 -3.45
CA PHE A 66 9.26 10.91 -2.22
C PHE A 66 10.64 10.25 -2.43
N GLY A 67 11.50 10.87 -3.23
CA GLY A 67 12.86 10.37 -3.51
C GLY A 67 12.94 9.22 -4.52
N ALA A 68 11.83 8.57 -4.87
CA ALA A 68 11.77 7.60 -5.96
C ALA A 68 11.42 8.30 -7.28
N GLN A 69 12.19 8.00 -8.33
CA GLN A 69 11.86 8.36 -9.70
C GLN A 69 11.28 7.13 -10.40
N GLY A 70 10.20 7.32 -11.13
CA GLY A 70 9.70 6.27 -12.00
C GLY A 70 8.74 6.77 -13.06
N LEU A 71 8.59 5.94 -14.09
CA LEU A 71 7.78 6.26 -15.25
C LEU A 71 6.31 6.03 -14.93
N ASP A 72 5.51 7.04 -15.27
CA ASP A 72 4.06 7.00 -15.24
C ASP A 72 3.57 7.00 -16.67
N PHE A 73 3.00 5.87 -17.08
CA PHE A 73 2.37 5.70 -18.36
C PHE A 73 0.86 5.76 -18.17
N GLN A 74 0.17 6.57 -18.97
CA GLN A 74 -1.27 6.65 -18.95
C GLN A 74 -1.82 6.46 -20.35
N LEU A 75 -2.81 5.57 -20.46
CA LEU A 75 -3.56 5.35 -21.69
C LEU A 75 -4.91 6.04 -21.52
N ASP A 76 -5.17 7.05 -22.36
CA ASP A 76 -6.40 7.85 -22.33
C ASP A 76 -6.72 8.41 -20.92
N GLY A 77 -5.68 8.91 -20.25
CA GLY A 77 -5.75 9.48 -18.90
C GLY A 77 -5.85 8.45 -17.76
N ARG A 78 -5.84 7.15 -18.04
CA ARG A 78 -5.85 6.08 -17.03
C ARG A 78 -4.44 5.53 -16.82
N PRO A 79 -3.97 5.36 -15.57
CA PRO A 79 -2.65 4.78 -15.32
C PRO A 79 -2.59 3.33 -15.79
N LEU A 80 -1.53 2.99 -16.51
CA LEU A 80 -1.27 1.62 -16.95
C LEU A 80 -0.79 0.75 -15.79
N GLY A 81 -1.07 -0.55 -15.86
CA GLY A 81 -0.66 -1.53 -14.85
C GLY A 81 0.86 -1.58 -14.69
N GLY A 82 1.35 -1.73 -13.45
CA GLY A 82 2.79 -1.79 -13.16
C GLY A 82 3.54 -0.45 -13.22
N THR A 83 2.83 0.67 -13.39
CA THR A 83 3.38 2.02 -13.27
C THR A 83 3.45 2.47 -11.81
N VAL A 84 4.16 3.57 -11.53
CA VAL A 84 4.30 4.08 -10.15
C VAL A 84 2.94 4.50 -9.54
N ASN A 85 1.98 4.88 -10.38
CA ASN A 85 0.63 5.26 -9.95
C ASN A 85 -0.39 4.11 -10.02
N ASP A 86 0.02 2.91 -10.43
CA ASP A 86 -0.84 1.74 -10.41
C ASP A 86 -1.22 1.40 -8.95
N PRO A 87 -2.53 1.34 -8.63
CA PRO A 87 -3.00 0.98 -7.30
C PRO A 87 -2.47 -0.38 -6.82
N LEU A 88 -2.34 -1.38 -7.71
CA LEU A 88 -1.85 -2.71 -7.32
C LEU A 88 -0.38 -2.65 -6.92
N THR A 89 0.43 -1.91 -7.67
CA THR A 89 1.84 -1.69 -7.34
C THR A 89 2.00 -0.97 -5.99
N GLN A 90 1.15 0.02 -5.69
CA GLN A 90 1.16 0.70 -4.39
C GLN A 90 0.69 -0.20 -3.23
N LEU A 91 -0.32 -1.04 -3.44
CA LEU A 91 -0.73 -2.05 -2.46
C LEU A 91 0.38 -3.04 -2.16
N ASN A 92 1.11 -3.48 -3.20
CA ASN A 92 2.24 -4.40 -3.04
C ASN A 92 3.40 -3.76 -2.29
N SER A 93 3.69 -2.47 -2.51
CA SER A 93 4.76 -1.79 -1.77
C SER A 93 4.42 -1.60 -0.29
N GLY A 94 3.18 -1.23 0.04
CA GLY A 94 2.74 -1.18 1.44
C GLY A 94 2.74 -2.54 2.11
N PHE A 95 2.29 -3.58 1.41
CA PHE A 95 2.39 -4.96 1.88
C PHE A 95 3.84 -5.35 2.18
N ALA A 96 4.75 -5.12 1.24
CA ALA A 96 6.17 -5.40 1.42
C ALA A 96 6.75 -4.63 2.62
N ALA A 97 6.39 -3.36 2.79
CA ALA A 97 6.82 -2.56 3.93
C ALA A 97 6.31 -3.15 5.27
N THR A 98 5.03 -3.50 5.36
CA THR A 98 4.49 -4.14 6.58
C THR A 98 5.09 -5.51 6.86
N MET A 99 5.38 -6.31 5.82
CA MET A 99 6.05 -7.61 5.97
C MET A 99 7.50 -7.46 6.41
N LEU A 100 8.20 -6.42 5.93
CA LEU A 100 9.55 -6.13 6.36
C LEU A 100 9.60 -5.76 7.84
N ILE A 101 8.67 -4.90 8.30
CA ILE A 101 8.53 -4.58 9.74
C ILE A 101 8.25 -5.86 10.54
N ALA A 102 7.29 -6.66 10.10
CA ALA A 102 6.94 -7.92 10.74
C ALA A 102 8.14 -8.87 10.85
N GLY A 103 8.90 -9.03 9.77
CA GLY A 103 10.08 -9.88 9.72
C GLY A 103 11.21 -9.38 10.62
N LEU A 104 11.47 -8.08 10.63
CA LEU A 104 12.48 -7.48 11.53
C LEU A 104 12.09 -7.66 12.99
N ASN A 105 10.84 -7.39 13.36
CA ASN A 105 10.34 -7.58 14.72
C ASN A 105 10.43 -9.05 15.15
N ALA A 106 10.03 -9.99 14.29
CA ALA A 106 10.14 -11.41 14.58
C ALA A 106 11.60 -11.87 14.74
N ALA A 107 12.51 -11.41 13.87
CA ALA A 107 13.93 -11.75 13.94
C ALA A 107 14.58 -11.21 15.22
N LEU A 108 14.34 -9.93 15.56
CA LEU A 108 14.83 -9.33 16.81
C LEU A 108 14.30 -10.06 18.04
N SER A 109 13.02 -10.44 18.02
CA SER A 109 12.41 -11.19 19.12
C SER A 109 13.02 -12.58 19.28
N ALA A 110 13.25 -13.27 18.16
CA ALA A 110 13.89 -14.57 18.17
C ALA A 110 15.32 -14.49 18.73
N VAL A 111 16.11 -13.49 18.32
CA VAL A 111 17.47 -13.27 18.84
C VAL A 111 17.45 -12.99 20.34
N ALA A 112 16.56 -12.10 20.81
CA ALA A 112 16.45 -11.76 22.22
C ALA A 112 16.07 -12.98 23.08
N MET A 113 15.10 -13.78 22.62
CA MET A 113 14.59 -14.93 23.37
C MET A 113 15.52 -16.14 23.33
N LEU A 114 16.07 -16.48 22.16
CA LEU A 114 16.96 -17.63 21.99
C LEU A 114 18.35 -17.35 22.57
N GLY A 115 18.84 -16.11 22.42
CA GLY A 115 20.12 -15.68 22.98
C GLY A 115 20.06 -15.30 24.45
N GLN A 116 18.85 -15.23 25.04
CA GLN A 116 18.61 -14.75 26.42
C GLN A 116 19.38 -13.46 26.73
N VAL A 117 19.41 -12.53 25.76
CA VAL A 117 20.20 -11.30 25.90
C VAL A 117 19.40 -10.32 26.76
N ASP A 118 19.75 -10.23 28.05
CA ASP A 118 19.05 -9.38 29.04
C ASP A 118 18.83 -7.95 28.57
N PHE A 119 19.82 -7.37 27.88
CA PHE A 119 19.70 -6.04 27.29
C PHE A 119 18.54 -5.92 26.28
N LEU A 120 18.38 -6.89 25.37
CA LEU A 120 17.31 -6.88 24.38
C LEU A 120 15.94 -7.15 25.01
N LEU A 121 15.89 -8.07 25.99
CA LEU A 121 14.67 -8.36 26.74
C LEU A 121 14.22 -7.15 27.57
N ALA A 122 15.17 -6.44 28.20
CA ALA A 122 14.91 -5.20 28.94
C ALA A 122 14.41 -4.06 28.04
N LEU A 123 14.82 -4.04 26.76
CA LEU A 123 14.27 -3.13 25.74
C LEU A 123 12.88 -3.54 25.25
N GLY A 124 12.29 -4.61 25.77
CA GLY A 124 10.97 -5.09 25.39
C GLY A 124 10.95 -5.95 24.12
N LEU A 125 12.11 -6.31 23.55
CA LEU A 125 12.25 -7.15 22.34
C LEU A 125 11.90 -8.62 22.57
N GLY A 126 10.98 -8.93 23.49
CA GLY A 126 10.48 -10.28 23.74
C GLY A 126 9.16 -10.55 23.02
N TRP A 127 8.22 -11.17 23.73
CA TRP A 127 6.89 -11.51 23.20
C TRP A 127 6.10 -10.30 22.69
N ALA A 128 6.29 -9.12 23.27
CA ALA A 128 5.61 -7.90 22.86
C ALA A 128 5.98 -7.50 21.42
N THR A 129 7.28 -7.46 21.09
CA THR A 129 7.76 -7.17 19.73
C THR A 129 7.36 -8.27 18.74
N LEU A 130 7.33 -9.54 19.16
CA LEU A 130 6.84 -10.62 18.32
C LEU A 130 5.35 -10.45 17.98
N ALA A 131 4.52 -10.09 18.98
CA ALA A 131 3.10 -9.82 18.79
C ALA A 131 2.86 -8.60 17.89
N GLU A 132 3.66 -7.55 18.03
CA GLU A 132 3.63 -6.39 17.13
C GLU A 132 3.99 -6.79 15.70
N GLY A 133 5.02 -7.61 15.51
CA GLY A 133 5.39 -8.15 14.20
C GLY A 133 4.24 -8.94 13.56
N ALA A 134 3.58 -9.82 14.34
CA ALA A 134 2.40 -10.55 13.90
C ALA A 134 1.23 -9.61 13.53
N LEU A 135 1.05 -8.52 14.27
CA LEU A 135 0.03 -7.50 13.97
C LEU A 135 0.31 -6.81 12.63
N TYR A 136 1.53 -6.35 12.37
CA TYR A 136 1.90 -5.79 11.05
C TYR A 136 1.72 -6.80 9.92
N ALA A 137 2.04 -8.07 10.16
CA ALA A 137 1.82 -9.13 9.18
C ALA A 137 0.32 -9.27 8.84
N GLY A 138 -0.53 -9.32 9.87
CA GLY A 138 -1.98 -9.37 9.72
C GLY A 138 -2.54 -8.14 8.98
N LEU A 139 -2.11 -6.93 9.35
CA LEU A 139 -2.54 -5.69 8.70
C LEU A 139 -2.10 -5.62 7.23
N GLY A 140 -0.86 -5.99 6.93
CA GLY A 140 -0.36 -6.11 5.56
C GLY A 140 -1.19 -7.08 4.73
N TRP A 141 -1.42 -8.29 5.25
CA TRP A 141 -2.23 -9.31 4.60
C TRP A 141 -3.66 -8.83 4.31
N LEU A 142 -4.33 -8.23 5.29
CA LEU A 142 -5.66 -7.64 5.13
C LEU A 142 -5.65 -6.51 4.10
N GLY A 143 -4.65 -5.63 4.14
CA GLY A 143 -4.49 -4.54 3.20
C GLY A 143 -4.32 -5.02 1.75
N LYS A 144 -3.50 -6.05 1.52
CA LYS A 144 -3.24 -6.59 0.17
C LYS A 144 -4.39 -7.43 -0.37
N TYR A 145 -4.81 -8.48 0.36
CA TYR A 145 -5.72 -9.50 -0.17
C TYR A 145 -7.19 -9.14 0.01
N ARG A 146 -7.52 -8.32 1.02
CA ARG A 146 -8.90 -7.82 1.22
C ARG A 146 -9.07 -6.37 0.75
N GLN A 147 -8.01 -5.73 0.26
CA GLN A 147 -8.01 -4.33 -0.20
C GLN A 147 -8.54 -3.35 0.87
N LEU A 148 -8.31 -3.67 2.15
CA LEU A 148 -8.81 -2.90 3.28
C LEU A 148 -7.87 -1.73 3.59
N ALA A 149 -8.22 -0.55 3.10
CA ALA A 149 -7.42 0.67 3.29
C ALA A 149 -7.14 1.01 4.77
N TRP A 150 -8.12 0.75 5.66
CA TRP A 150 -7.94 1.00 7.09
C TRP A 150 -6.79 0.20 7.70
N ALA A 151 -6.47 -0.99 7.17
CA ALA A 151 -5.39 -1.81 7.69
C ALA A 151 -4.03 -1.12 7.50
N PHE A 152 -3.81 -0.49 6.35
CA PHE A 152 -2.61 0.33 6.11
C PHE A 152 -2.61 1.62 6.95
N TRP A 153 -3.76 2.25 7.18
CA TRP A 153 -3.83 3.42 8.07
C TRP A 153 -3.51 3.07 9.52
N VAL A 154 -4.00 1.94 10.03
CA VAL A 154 -3.66 1.44 11.37
C VAL A 154 -2.17 1.10 11.44
N ALA A 155 -1.62 0.41 10.44
CA ALA A 155 -0.18 0.13 10.37
C ALA A 155 0.65 1.41 10.35
N LEU A 156 0.23 2.44 9.61
CA LEU A 156 0.89 3.74 9.58
C LEU A 156 0.83 4.43 10.96
N GLY A 157 -0.33 4.40 11.62
CA GLY A 157 -0.50 4.96 12.96
C GLY A 157 0.40 4.28 13.99
N LEU A 158 0.47 2.95 13.97
CA LEU A 158 1.37 2.17 14.82
C LEU A 158 2.84 2.53 14.56
N LEU A 159 3.23 2.68 13.30
CA LEU A 159 4.61 3.01 12.93
C LEU A 159 5.02 4.41 13.39
N VAL A 160 4.09 5.37 13.31
CA VAL A 160 4.31 6.73 13.82
C VAL A 160 4.39 6.73 15.35
N LEU A 161 3.53 5.97 16.03
CA LEU A 161 3.56 5.84 17.49
C LEU A 161 4.89 5.22 17.95
N ASP A 162 5.32 4.12 17.34
CA ASP A 162 6.62 3.49 17.61
C ASP A 162 7.79 4.46 17.36
N GLY A 163 7.76 5.20 16.25
CA GLY A 163 8.77 6.23 15.96
C GLY A 163 8.83 7.36 16.99
N ALA A 164 7.68 7.76 17.55
CA ALA A 164 7.63 8.78 18.59
C ALA A 164 8.14 8.28 19.94
N LEU A 165 7.85 7.03 20.30
CA LEU A 165 8.42 6.39 21.49
C LEU A 165 9.94 6.29 21.39
N LEU A 166 10.47 5.96 20.22
CA LEU A 166 11.90 5.90 19.96
C LEU A 166 12.59 7.27 20.12
N LEU A 167 11.94 8.35 19.70
CA LEU A 167 12.46 9.71 19.90
C LEU A 167 12.62 10.02 21.41
N GLY A 168 11.67 9.57 22.23
CA GLY A 168 11.73 9.72 23.68
C GLY A 168 12.84 8.90 24.35
N SER A 169 13.30 7.83 23.71
CA SER A 169 14.32 6.94 24.28
C SER A 169 15.77 7.36 23.99
N GLY A 170 16.00 8.46 23.26
CA GLY A 170 17.33 8.97 22.93
C GLY A 170 18.13 8.12 21.93
N LEU A 171 17.49 7.15 21.27
CA LEU A 171 18.12 6.35 20.22
C LEU A 171 18.32 7.18 18.95
N GLY A 172 19.46 7.02 18.28
CA GLY A 172 19.92 7.91 17.21
C GLY A 172 18.99 8.01 15.98
N PRO A 173 19.12 9.07 15.17
CA PRO A 173 18.17 9.42 14.11
C PRO A 173 18.10 8.42 12.94
N GLY A 174 19.07 7.51 12.82
CA GLY A 174 19.11 6.52 11.72
C GLY A 174 17.86 5.64 11.66
N GLY A 175 17.30 5.26 12.81
CA GLY A 175 16.06 4.47 12.88
C GLY A 175 14.82 5.20 12.37
N LEU A 176 14.82 6.54 12.36
CA LEU A 176 13.69 7.36 11.91
C LEU A 176 13.64 7.45 10.39
N VAL A 177 14.80 7.48 9.72
CA VAL A 177 14.85 7.56 8.25
C VAL A 177 14.24 6.30 7.62
N VAL A 178 14.58 5.12 8.14
CA VAL A 178 14.01 3.85 7.67
C VAL A 178 12.49 3.81 7.91
N ARG A 179 12.04 4.19 9.11
CA ARG A 179 10.61 4.26 9.44
C ARG A 179 9.87 5.26 8.54
N LEU A 180 10.46 6.40 8.20
CA LEU A 180 9.87 7.38 7.30
C LEU A 180 9.65 6.78 5.90
N LEU A 181 10.66 6.09 5.36
CA LEU A 181 10.55 5.43 4.06
C LEU A 181 9.47 4.34 4.05
N LEU A 182 9.40 3.51 5.11
CA LEU A 182 8.37 2.51 5.28
C LEU A 182 6.98 3.14 5.43
N GLY A 183 6.87 4.22 6.20
CA GLY A 183 5.64 4.98 6.39
C GLY A 183 5.10 5.56 5.09
N ILE A 184 5.97 6.08 4.22
CA ILE A 184 5.59 6.56 2.88
C ILE A 184 5.02 5.41 2.03
N ALA A 185 5.64 4.23 2.04
CA ALA A 185 5.14 3.07 1.31
C ALA A 185 3.76 2.63 1.81
N ILE A 186 3.57 2.55 3.13
CA ILE A 186 2.31 2.18 3.78
C ILE A 186 1.23 3.24 3.49
N TYR A 187 1.55 4.53 3.60
CA TYR A 187 0.64 5.63 3.28
C TYR A 187 0.14 5.56 1.83
N ARG A 188 1.04 5.31 0.88
CA ARG A 188 0.66 5.17 -0.54
C ARG A 188 -0.28 3.99 -0.75
N ALA A 189 0.00 2.85 -0.10
CA ALA A 189 -0.90 1.71 -0.13
C ALA A 189 -2.27 2.03 0.48
N ALA A 190 -2.32 2.80 1.56
CA ALA A 190 -3.57 3.25 2.19
C ALA A 190 -4.39 4.15 1.26
N VAL A 191 -3.74 5.03 0.48
CA VAL A 191 -4.39 5.89 -0.52
C VAL A 191 -4.83 5.09 -1.75
N ALA A 192 -4.04 4.11 -2.17
CA ALA A 192 -4.33 3.25 -3.33
C ALA A 192 -5.48 2.29 -3.08
N ALA A 193 -5.57 1.75 -1.86
CA ALA A 193 -6.71 0.96 -1.42
C ALA A 193 -7.97 1.82 -1.54
N ARG A 194 -8.87 1.50 -2.48
CA ARG A 194 -10.09 2.27 -2.80
C ARG A 194 -10.97 2.39 -1.57
N GLN A 195 -10.75 3.43 -0.77
CA GLN A 195 -11.56 3.71 0.39
C GLN A 195 -12.70 4.64 0.02
N LYS A 196 -13.91 4.32 0.50
CA LYS A 196 -15.03 5.27 0.50
C LYS A 196 -14.54 6.59 1.11
N ARG A 197 -14.70 7.71 0.39
CA ARG A 197 -14.13 9.04 0.73
C ARG A 197 -14.31 9.43 2.21
N ILE A 198 -15.41 9.00 2.83
CA ILE A 198 -15.77 9.27 4.23
C ILE A 198 -14.77 8.62 5.21
N VAL A 199 -14.47 7.32 5.05
CA VAL A 199 -13.59 6.61 6.00
C VAL A 199 -12.15 7.13 5.89
N ARG A 200 -11.72 7.51 4.68
CA ARG A 200 -10.43 8.17 4.47
C ARG A 200 -10.34 9.49 5.25
N LYS A 201 -11.38 10.34 5.20
CA LYS A 201 -11.39 11.61 5.93
C LYS A 201 -11.33 11.40 7.45
N LEU A 202 -12.13 10.46 7.98
CA LEU A 202 -12.12 10.12 9.41
C LEU A 202 -10.74 9.64 9.89
N LEU A 203 -10.11 8.73 9.15
CA LEU A 203 -8.78 8.22 9.50
C LEU A 203 -7.70 9.30 9.42
N LEU A 204 -7.74 10.17 8.41
CA LEU A 204 -6.79 11.29 8.30
C LEU A 204 -6.92 12.25 9.48
N VAL A 205 -8.14 12.62 9.87
CA VAL A 205 -8.37 13.48 11.04
C VAL A 205 -7.82 12.82 12.31
N TRP A 206 -8.07 11.52 12.48
CA TRP A 206 -7.60 10.79 13.65
C TRP A 206 -6.06 10.70 13.71
N VAL A 207 -5.40 10.39 12.59
CA VAL A 207 -3.92 10.37 12.50
C VAL A 207 -3.33 11.75 12.76
N LEU A 208 -3.94 12.82 12.25
CA LEU A 208 -3.50 14.20 12.53
C LEU A 208 -3.64 14.56 14.01
N LEU A 209 -4.74 14.16 14.66
CA LEU A 209 -4.93 14.37 16.09
C LEU A 209 -3.89 13.61 16.93
N LEU A 210 -3.60 12.36 16.57
CA LEU A 210 -2.55 11.57 17.20
C LEU A 210 -1.17 12.20 17.02
N GLY A 211 -0.83 12.61 15.79
CA GLY A 211 0.41 13.29 15.49
C GLY A 211 0.56 14.60 16.27
N ALA A 212 -0.51 15.40 16.39
CA ALA A 212 -0.51 16.61 17.19
C ALA A 212 -0.31 16.31 18.68
N CYS A 213 -0.98 15.27 19.20
CA CYS A 213 -0.82 14.82 20.58
C CYS A 213 0.62 14.40 20.89
N LEU A 214 1.27 13.67 19.98
CA LEU A 214 2.68 13.26 20.10
C LEU A 214 3.63 14.46 19.99
N LEU A 215 3.40 15.36 19.03
CA LEU A 215 4.22 16.56 18.86
C LEU A 215 4.22 17.43 20.12
N MET A 216 3.07 17.53 20.80
CA MET A 216 2.93 18.27 22.07
C MET A 216 3.71 17.64 23.24
N GLN A 217 3.95 16.33 23.22
CA GLN A 217 4.78 15.67 24.24
C GLN A 217 6.27 15.90 24.01
N VAL A 218 6.68 16.04 22.75
CA VAL A 218 8.09 16.19 22.38
C VAL A 218 8.56 17.64 22.44
N LEU A 219 7.69 18.62 22.16
CA LEU A 219 8.07 20.03 22.09
C LEU A 219 7.85 20.75 23.45
N PRO A 220 8.92 21.24 24.10
CA PRO A 220 8.81 21.96 25.37
C PRO A 220 8.42 23.42 25.14
N PHE A 221 7.13 23.72 25.12
CA PHE A 221 6.62 25.10 25.15
C PHE A 221 5.84 25.36 26.44
N SER A 222 5.94 26.56 27.00
CA SER A 222 5.19 26.94 28.21
C SER A 222 3.69 26.82 27.97
N GLY A 223 3.03 25.87 28.65
CA GLY A 223 1.60 25.56 28.48
C GLY A 223 1.29 24.32 27.64
N SER A 224 2.30 23.62 27.11
CA SER A 224 2.11 22.39 26.33
C SER A 224 1.44 21.27 27.13
N THR A 225 1.65 21.21 28.44
CA THR A 225 1.02 20.20 29.32
C THR A 225 -0.50 20.33 29.37
N ARG A 226 -1.02 21.57 29.45
CA ARG A 226 -2.47 21.82 29.50
C ARG A 226 -3.15 21.55 28.15
N LEU A 227 -2.52 21.97 27.05
CA LEU A 227 -2.98 21.67 25.70
C LEU A 227 -2.88 20.18 25.37
N GLY A 228 -1.79 19.53 25.74
CA GLY A 228 -1.56 18.10 25.57
C GLY A 228 -2.62 17.26 26.28
N TYR A 229 -3.00 17.63 27.51
CA TYR A 229 -4.10 16.97 28.23
C TYR A 229 -5.43 17.13 27.50
N TRP A 230 -5.73 18.31 26.97
CA TRP A 230 -6.96 18.56 26.22
C TRP A 230 -7.03 17.72 24.93
N PHE A 231 -5.95 17.67 24.17
CA PHE A 231 -5.83 16.80 22.99
C PHE A 231 -5.94 15.32 23.36
N PHE A 232 -5.30 14.90 24.45
CA PHE A 232 -5.39 13.53 24.94
C PHE A 232 -6.84 13.14 25.28
N VAL A 233 -7.59 14.02 25.97
CA VAL A 233 -9.01 13.79 26.26
C VAL A 233 -9.84 13.70 24.99
N VAL A 234 -9.63 14.57 24.01
CA VAL A 234 -10.33 14.51 22.71
C VAL A 234 -10.03 13.21 21.98
N VAL A 235 -8.77 12.80 21.91
CA VAL A 235 -8.36 11.53 21.30
C VAL A 235 -8.97 10.36 22.05
N ALA A 236 -8.89 10.34 23.39
CA ALA A 236 -9.46 9.30 24.22
C ALA A 236 -10.99 9.16 24.06
N LEU A 237 -11.72 10.27 23.94
CA LEU A 237 -13.18 10.25 23.75
C LEU A 237 -13.59 9.86 22.33
N THR A 238 -12.82 10.26 21.31
CA THR A 238 -13.15 9.96 19.91
C THR A 238 -12.67 8.57 19.47
N SER A 239 -11.65 8.00 20.11
CA SER A 239 -11.09 6.70 19.77
C SER A 239 -12.10 5.54 19.82
N PRO A 240 -12.98 5.40 20.84
CA PRO A 240 -14.03 4.38 20.85
C PRO A 240 -14.97 4.48 19.65
N VAL A 241 -15.32 5.71 19.23
CA VAL A 241 -16.21 5.93 18.08
C VAL A 241 -15.51 5.52 16.79
N VAL A 242 -14.24 5.91 16.61
CA VAL A 242 -13.44 5.50 15.45
C VAL A 242 -13.26 3.98 15.43
N LEU A 243 -12.98 3.36 16.58
CA LEU A 243 -12.85 1.91 16.70
C LEU A 243 -14.17 1.20 16.38
N LEU A 244 -15.31 1.69 16.86
CA LEU A 244 -16.62 1.14 16.53
C LEU A 244 -16.94 1.27 15.04
N LEU A 245 -16.63 2.40 14.42
CA LEU A 245 -16.81 2.59 12.97
C LEU A 245 -15.89 1.66 12.17
N LEU A 246 -14.62 1.53 12.57
CA LEU A 246 -13.69 0.60 11.94
C LEU A 246 -14.18 -0.84 12.11
N PHE A 247 -14.51 -1.24 13.33
CA PHE A 247 -15.07 -2.57 13.63
C PHE A 247 -16.31 -2.84 12.79
N TRP A 248 -17.24 -1.91 12.71
CA TRP A 248 -18.44 -2.02 11.88
C TRP A 248 -18.09 -2.21 10.39
N THR A 249 -17.12 -1.45 9.86
CA THR A 249 -16.67 -1.63 8.47
C THR A 249 -16.02 -3.00 8.24
N VAL A 250 -15.28 -3.53 9.23
CA VAL A 250 -14.71 -4.88 9.18
C VAL A 250 -15.80 -5.93 9.18
N VAL A 251 -16.79 -5.81 10.07
CA VAL A 251 -17.94 -6.73 10.15
C VAL A 251 -18.72 -6.74 8.84
N LEU A 252 -18.98 -5.57 8.25
CA LEU A 252 -19.64 -5.48 6.94
C LEU A 252 -18.81 -6.13 5.83
N GLY A 253 -17.50 -5.89 5.80
CA GLY A 253 -16.60 -6.51 4.82
C GLY A 253 -16.52 -8.04 4.98
N LEU A 254 -16.49 -8.54 6.22
CA LEU A 254 -16.54 -9.97 6.51
C LEU A 254 -17.87 -10.58 6.05
N ARG A 255 -18.99 -9.92 6.33
CA ARG A 255 -20.32 -10.36 5.88
C ARG A 255 -20.40 -10.49 4.37
N GLU A 256 -19.87 -9.53 3.62
CA GLU A 256 -19.83 -9.58 2.15
C GLU A 256 -18.93 -10.72 1.64
N ALA A 257 -17.75 -10.90 2.26
CA ALA A 257 -16.86 -12.01 1.92
C ALA A 257 -17.51 -13.37 2.18
N PHE A 258 -18.19 -13.54 3.32
CA PHE A 258 -18.95 -14.74 3.63
C PHE A 258 -20.09 -14.97 2.64
N TYR A 259 -20.78 -13.92 2.21
CA TYR A 259 -21.80 -14.01 1.17
C TYR A 259 -21.22 -14.53 -0.15
N ARG A 260 -20.09 -13.97 -0.62
CA ARG A 260 -19.41 -14.45 -1.84
C ARG A 260 -18.96 -15.90 -1.72
N LEU A 261 -18.40 -16.30 -0.58
CA LEU A 261 -18.04 -17.69 -0.30
C LEU A 261 -19.24 -18.64 -0.36
N ARG A 262 -20.40 -18.24 0.17
CA ARG A 262 -21.63 -19.04 0.07
C ARG A 262 -22.11 -19.17 -1.38
N VAL A 263 -22.04 -18.08 -2.17
CA VAL A 263 -22.41 -18.09 -3.59
C VAL A 263 -21.50 -19.02 -4.37
N LEU A 264 -20.19 -18.94 -4.19
CA LEU A 264 -19.23 -19.84 -4.84
C LEU A 264 -19.45 -21.31 -4.46
N ARG A 265 -19.69 -21.60 -3.17
CA ARG A 265 -20.03 -22.97 -2.73
C ARG A 265 -21.31 -23.49 -3.38
N ARG A 266 -22.33 -22.63 -3.56
CA ARG A 266 -23.54 -23.00 -4.29
C ARG A 266 -23.25 -23.26 -5.77
N ALA A 267 -22.51 -22.38 -6.44
CA ALA A 267 -22.15 -22.54 -7.85
C ALA A 267 -21.38 -23.85 -8.11
N VAL A 268 -20.39 -24.18 -7.28
CA VAL A 268 -19.67 -25.47 -7.36
C VAL A 268 -20.61 -26.66 -7.17
N LYS A 269 -21.61 -26.55 -6.29
CA LYS A 269 -22.61 -27.61 -6.07
C LYS A 269 -23.55 -27.77 -7.28
N TRP A 270 -23.91 -26.69 -7.96
CA TRP A 270 -24.70 -26.74 -9.20
C TRP A 270 -23.92 -27.38 -10.34
N GLN A 271 -22.65 -27.03 -10.51
CA GLN A 271 -21.78 -27.59 -11.55
C GLN A 271 -21.55 -29.11 -11.39
N ARG A 272 -21.68 -29.66 -10.17
CA ARG A 272 -21.65 -31.11 -9.91
C ARG A 272 -22.97 -31.82 -10.17
N LYS A 273 -24.09 -31.09 -10.26
CA LYS A 273 -25.43 -31.66 -10.43
C LYS A 273 -25.91 -31.65 -11.87
N GLU A 274 -25.37 -30.80 -12.73
CA GLU A 274 -25.65 -30.89 -14.17
C GLU A 274 -24.90 -32.10 -14.75
N PRO A 275 -25.63 -33.11 -15.29
CA PRO A 275 -25.01 -34.20 -16.03
C PRO A 275 -24.22 -33.60 -17.18
N ARG A 276 -22.97 -34.04 -17.36
CA ARG A 276 -22.07 -33.58 -18.42
C ARG A 276 -22.57 -33.95 -19.83
N ASP A 277 -23.65 -34.70 -19.88
CA ASP A 277 -24.03 -35.53 -21.02
C ASP A 277 -25.15 -34.89 -21.85
N ARG A 278 -25.63 -33.67 -21.48
CA ARG A 278 -26.77 -33.01 -22.13
C ARG A 278 -26.40 -32.02 -23.24
N TRP A 279 -25.11 -31.83 -23.52
CA TRP A 279 -24.62 -30.84 -24.49
C TRP A 279 -23.75 -31.44 -25.61
N THR A 280 -23.73 -32.77 -25.78
CA THR A 280 -23.20 -33.38 -27.01
C THR A 280 -24.30 -33.31 -28.07
N GLY A 281 -24.25 -32.26 -28.89
CA GLY A 281 -25.19 -32.01 -29.96
C GLY A 281 -25.07 -33.04 -31.09
N GLU A 282 -26.05 -33.94 -31.18
CA GLU A 282 -26.33 -34.72 -32.39
C GLU A 282 -27.55 -34.17 -33.18
N GLU A 283 -28.15 -33.03 -32.80
CA GLU A 283 -29.45 -32.59 -33.36
C GLU A 283 -29.44 -31.31 -34.21
N TRP A 284 -28.29 -30.82 -34.69
CA TRP A 284 -28.24 -29.63 -35.57
C TRP A 284 -27.97 -29.93 -37.06
N ASP A 285 -28.02 -31.18 -37.49
CA ASP A 285 -27.97 -31.58 -38.90
C ASP A 285 -29.31 -32.19 -39.34
N ALA A 286 -30.32 -31.36 -39.59
CA ALA A 286 -31.52 -31.70 -40.37
C ALA A 286 -32.15 -30.44 -41.01
#